data_AF-A0A9P1M8R9-F1
#
_entry.id   AF-A0A9P1M8R9-F1
#
_cell.length_a   1.000
_cell.length_b   1.000
_cell.length_c   1.000
_cell.angle_alpha   90.00
_cell.angle_beta   90.00
_cell.angle_gamma   90.00
#
_symmetry.space_group_name_H-M   'P 1'
#
loop_
_entity.id
_entity.type
_entity.pdbx_description
1 polymer ?
#
loop_
_entity_poly.entity_id
_entity_poly.type
_entity_poly.pdbx_seq_one_letter_code
_entity_poly.pdbx_strand_id
1 'polypeptide(L)'
;MTPSVPLVQAILSRTSLPIESIALAVCLLDALDHRFALSWRLSCPLSGVQANLTANKRHTLPSSPVEQQLHIDSVHPELIILAALTIAVKFLDDPQSSTRHYCSAWGGNIWSFEQLNTTERCIMENLNYRIMPFCDEDVLEDAKADMQFAMLQGPHYHADIYEDEDPYQPAEVNAYPSPDSSSLDESVESLCEETISDKCGKAMVGLGLSLTPDETPPS
;
A
#
# COMPACT_ATOMS: atom_id res chain seq x y z
N MET A 1 7.67 9.45 7.84
CA MET A 1 6.58 9.20 8.81
C MET A 1 5.72 8.07 8.25
N THR A 2 5.52 7.02 9.03
CA THR A 2 4.63 5.91 8.68
C THR A 2 3.29 6.09 9.38
N PRO A 3 2.15 5.83 8.71
CA PRO A 3 0.85 5.84 9.38
C PRO A 3 0.78 4.70 10.41
N SER A 4 0.12 4.97 11.53
CA SER A 4 -0.21 4.04 12.59
C SER A 4 -1.31 3.09 12.13
N VAL A 5 -0.95 1.84 11.89
CA VAL A 5 -1.89 0.77 11.50
C VAL A 5 -3.08 0.69 12.46
N PRO A 6 -2.91 0.71 13.80
CA PRO A 6 -4.06 0.67 14.72
C PRO A 6 -5.03 1.85 14.56
N LEU A 7 -4.51 3.05 14.25
CA LEU A 7 -5.38 4.22 14.09
C LEU A 7 -6.17 4.14 12.78
N VAL A 8 -5.54 3.69 11.70
CA VAL A 8 -6.22 3.43 10.42
C VAL A 8 -7.31 2.37 10.59
N GLN A 9 -6.98 1.25 11.24
CA GLN A 9 -7.96 0.20 11.57
C GLN A 9 -9.12 0.74 12.40
N ALA A 10 -8.84 1.59 13.39
CA ALA A 10 -9.88 2.22 14.19
C ALA A 10 -10.77 3.15 13.36
N ILE A 11 -10.20 3.94 12.42
CA ILE A 11 -10.99 4.75 11.48
C ILE A 11 -11.91 3.85 10.66
N LEU A 12 -11.37 2.86 9.95
CA LEU A 12 -12.14 1.95 9.09
C LEU A 12 -13.23 1.18 9.86
N SER A 13 -12.94 0.75 11.09
CA SER A 13 -13.91 0.06 11.94
C SER A 13 -15.08 0.95 12.36
N ARG A 14 -14.85 2.26 12.52
CA ARG A 14 -15.89 3.23 12.90
C ARG A 14 -16.71 3.71 11.71
N THR A 15 -16.12 3.75 10.52
CA THR A 15 -16.81 4.27 9.32
C THR A 15 -17.79 3.26 8.75
N SER A 16 -17.50 1.95 8.88
CA SER A 16 -18.34 0.84 8.40
C SER A 16 -18.85 1.05 6.96
N LEU A 17 -17.95 1.50 6.08
CA LEU A 17 -18.28 1.87 4.70
C LEU A 17 -18.38 0.64 3.79
N PRO A 18 -19.19 0.72 2.71
CA PRO A 18 -19.18 -0.31 1.68
C PRO A 18 -17.80 -0.36 1.01
N ILE A 19 -17.45 -1.55 0.48
CA ILE A 19 -16.13 -1.80 -0.09
C ILE A 19 -15.85 -0.89 -1.29
N GLU A 20 -16.89 -0.49 -2.03
CA GLU A 20 -16.82 0.46 -3.15
C GLU A 20 -16.28 1.83 -2.70
N SER A 21 -16.76 2.36 -1.57
CA SER A 21 -16.27 3.64 -1.06
C SER A 21 -14.84 3.54 -0.57
N ILE A 22 -14.44 2.39 -0.01
CA ILE A 22 -13.06 2.15 0.42
C ILE A 22 -12.15 2.02 -0.80
N ALA A 23 -12.57 1.27 -1.82
CA ALA A 23 -11.82 1.10 -3.07
C ALA A 23 -11.60 2.45 -3.76
N LEU A 24 -12.63 3.29 -3.87
CA LEU A 24 -12.49 4.65 -4.41
C LEU A 24 -11.49 5.47 -3.58
N ALA A 25 -11.58 5.43 -2.25
CA ALA A 25 -10.63 6.14 -1.39
C ALA A 25 -9.19 5.65 -1.59
N VAL A 26 -8.97 4.34 -1.79
CA VAL A 26 -7.65 3.78 -2.10
C VAL A 26 -7.15 4.31 -3.44
N CYS A 27 -7.97 4.31 -4.49
CA CYS A 27 -7.60 4.88 -5.79
C CYS A 27 -7.23 6.37 -5.68
N LEU A 28 -7.98 7.15 -4.89
CA LEU A 28 -7.67 8.56 -4.65
C LEU A 28 -6.32 8.74 -3.94
N LEU A 29 -5.97 7.85 -3.01
CA LEU A 29 -4.70 7.89 -2.29
C LEU A 29 -3.52 7.48 -3.16
N ASP A 30 -3.69 6.47 -4.01
CA ASP A 30 -2.64 5.98 -4.93
C ASP A 30 -2.32 7.01 -6.03
N ALA A 31 -3.32 7.78 -6.46
CA ALA A 31 -3.16 8.83 -7.45
C ALA A 31 -2.50 10.13 -6.92
N LEU A 32 -2.16 10.19 -5.63
CA LEU A 32 -1.50 11.39 -5.07
C LEU A 32 -0.06 11.50 -5.52
N ASP A 33 0.33 12.69 -5.97
CA ASP A 33 1.70 12.93 -6.42
C ASP A 33 2.71 12.90 -5.27
N HIS A 34 3.97 12.62 -5.59
CA HIS A 34 5.11 12.69 -4.64
C HIS A 34 5.27 14.05 -3.93
N ARG A 35 4.69 15.13 -4.46
CA ARG A 35 4.73 16.48 -3.86
C ARG A 35 3.59 16.72 -2.87
N PHE A 36 2.53 15.91 -2.89
CA PHE A 36 1.34 16.08 -2.08
C PHE A 36 1.69 16.23 -0.60
N ALA A 37 2.50 15.31 -0.09
CA ALA A 37 2.81 15.22 1.34
C ALA A 37 3.49 16.49 1.89
N LEU A 38 4.33 17.16 1.09
CA LEU A 38 4.97 18.42 1.46
C LEU A 38 3.99 19.59 1.39
N SER A 39 3.24 19.69 0.29
CA SER A 39 2.25 20.76 0.08
C SER A 39 1.15 20.75 1.16
N TRP A 40 0.65 19.56 1.49
CA TRP A 40 -0.34 19.35 2.54
C TRP A 40 0.19 19.80 3.91
N ARG A 41 1.40 19.42 4.30
CA ARG A 41 2.00 19.82 5.59
C ARG A 41 2.17 21.34 5.73
N LEU A 42 2.51 22.03 4.65
CA LEU A 42 2.63 23.49 4.65
C LEU A 42 1.28 24.20 4.73
N SER A 43 0.21 23.54 4.30
CA SER A 43 -1.15 24.11 4.24
C SER A 43 -2.02 23.74 5.45
N CYS A 44 -1.79 22.57 6.05
CA CYS A 44 -2.64 22.02 7.11
C CYS A 44 -2.52 22.85 8.40
N PRO A 45 -3.63 23.36 8.95
CA PRO A 45 -3.59 24.12 10.19
C PRO A 45 -3.24 23.22 11.38
N LEU A 46 -2.57 23.77 12.39
CA LEU A 46 -2.40 23.06 13.64
C LEU A 46 -3.63 23.10 14.51
N SER A 47 -3.81 22.05 15.31
CA SER A 47 -4.83 22.03 16.35
C SER A 47 -4.63 23.21 17.32
N GLY A 48 -5.72 23.87 17.73
CA GLY A 48 -5.67 25.14 18.47
C GLY A 48 -4.83 25.14 19.75
N VAL A 49 -4.62 23.96 20.36
CA VAL A 49 -3.72 23.79 21.52
C VAL A 49 -2.25 24.03 21.12
N GLN A 50 -1.84 23.60 19.93
CA GLN A 50 -0.48 23.80 19.42
C GLN A 50 -0.30 25.17 18.77
N ALA A 51 -1.34 25.72 18.13
CA ALA A 51 -1.32 27.08 17.60
C ALA A 51 -1.15 28.14 18.71
N ASN A 52 -1.71 27.92 19.92
CA ASN A 52 -1.54 28.84 21.04
C ASN A 52 -0.14 28.80 21.69
N LEU A 53 0.58 27.68 21.56
CA LEU A 53 1.98 27.59 22.00
C LEU A 53 2.92 28.37 21.08
N THR A 54 2.58 28.49 19.79
CA THR A 54 3.35 29.28 18.80
C THR A 54 2.86 30.73 18.66
N ALA A 55 1.59 31.02 18.98
CA ALA A 55 1.02 32.37 18.89
C ALA A 55 1.38 33.29 20.07
N ASN A 56 1.84 32.74 21.19
CA ASN A 56 2.22 33.51 22.37
C ASN A 56 3.68 34.02 22.27
N LYS A 57 3.93 35.04 21.45
CA LYS A 57 5.02 36.06 21.55
C LYS A 57 4.97 36.98 20.32
N ARG A 58 4.36 38.17 20.44
CA ARG A 58 5.08 39.45 20.69
C ARG A 58 6.30 39.62 19.77
N HIS A 59 6.14 40.36 18.67
CA HIS A 59 7.20 41.01 17.87
C HIS A 59 8.64 40.52 18.14
N THR A 60 9.10 39.41 17.57
CA THR A 60 10.54 39.10 17.46
C THR A 60 10.79 37.94 16.50
N LEU A 61 11.41 38.25 15.35
CA LEU A 61 12.18 37.40 14.44
C LEU A 61 11.48 36.20 13.74
N PRO A 62 11.88 35.86 12.49
CA PRO A 62 11.38 34.66 11.80
C PRO A 62 11.78 33.41 12.58
N SER A 63 10.81 32.53 12.83
CA SER A 63 11.03 31.22 13.44
C SER A 63 12.14 30.46 12.71
N SER A 64 13.05 29.85 13.47
CA SER A 64 14.12 29.03 12.90
C SER A 64 13.51 27.91 12.04
N PRO A 65 14.10 27.53 10.89
CA PRO A 65 13.58 26.47 10.03
C PRO A 65 13.37 25.15 10.79
N VAL A 66 14.16 24.90 11.85
CA VAL A 66 14.03 23.71 12.70
C VAL A 66 12.74 23.72 13.54
N GLU A 67 12.30 24.88 14.05
CA GLU A 67 11.05 24.99 14.80
C GLU A 67 9.83 24.87 13.89
N GLN A 68 9.93 25.37 12.65
CA GLN A 68 8.92 25.17 11.61
C GLN A 68 8.84 23.69 11.20
N GLN A 69 9.97 22.98 11.13
CA GLN A 69 10.02 21.55 10.80
C GLN A 69 9.35 20.67 11.88
N LEU A 70 9.53 20.98 13.17
CA LEU A 70 8.88 20.24 14.26
C LEU A 70 7.36 20.51 14.33
N HIS A 71 6.92 21.68 13.87
CA HIS A 71 5.52 22.08 13.79
C HIS A 71 4.77 21.36 12.66
N ILE A 72 5.41 21.10 11.51
CA ILE A 72 4.76 20.43 10.36
C ILE A 72 4.57 18.92 10.54
N ASP A 73 5.28 18.29 11.47
CA ASP A 73 5.20 16.86 11.75
C ASP A 73 4.22 16.53 12.89
N SER A 74 3.53 17.53 13.44
CA SER A 74 2.60 17.33 14.55
C SER A 74 1.20 16.84 14.13
N VAL A 75 0.88 16.90 12.83
CA VAL A 75 -0.38 16.38 12.29
C VAL A 75 -0.19 14.95 11.82
N HIS A 76 -0.99 14.06 12.39
CA HIS A 76 -1.05 12.64 12.05
C HIS A 76 -1.43 12.41 10.57
N PRO A 77 -0.63 11.66 9.78
CA PRO A 77 -0.89 11.42 8.35
C PRO A 77 -2.20 10.63 8.10
N GLU A 78 -2.75 9.97 9.09
CA GLU A 78 -4.04 9.27 9.04
C GLU A 78 -5.22 10.21 8.76
N LEU A 79 -5.02 11.52 8.96
CA LEU A 79 -5.96 12.54 8.50
C LEU A 79 -6.14 12.51 6.97
N ILE A 80 -5.11 12.17 6.20
CA ILE A 80 -5.18 12.03 4.74
C ILE A 80 -6.14 10.89 4.38
N ILE A 81 -6.06 9.77 5.11
CA ILE A 81 -6.95 8.62 4.93
C ILE A 81 -8.38 8.99 5.28
N LEU A 82 -8.60 9.67 6.41
CA LEU A 82 -9.92 10.15 6.80
C LEU A 82 -10.53 11.08 5.74
N ALA A 83 -9.72 11.99 5.18
CA ALA A 83 -10.16 12.91 4.13
C ALA A 83 -10.51 12.19 2.83
N ALA A 84 -9.70 11.22 2.39
CA ALA A 84 -9.99 10.43 1.19
C ALA A 84 -11.30 9.63 1.33
N LEU A 85 -11.53 8.98 2.47
CA LEU A 85 -12.80 8.29 2.77
C LEU A 85 -13.99 9.26 2.77
N THR A 86 -13.80 10.45 3.33
CA THR A 86 -14.83 11.49 3.36
C THR A 86 -15.15 11.97 1.95
N ILE A 87 -14.15 12.17 1.08
CA ILE A 87 -14.36 12.53 -0.33
C ILE A 87 -15.10 11.41 -1.07
N ALA A 88 -14.72 10.15 -0.89
CA ALA A 88 -15.34 9.01 -1.56
C ALA A 88 -16.83 8.90 -1.23
N VAL A 89 -17.19 8.99 0.05
CA VAL A 89 -18.60 9.02 0.50
C VAL A 89 -19.29 10.30 0.04
N LYS A 90 -18.58 11.43 0.02
CA LYS A 90 -19.07 12.69 -0.54
C LYS A 90 -19.47 12.59 -2.00
N PHE A 91 -18.79 11.72 -2.73
CA PHE A 91 -18.98 11.53 -4.15
C PHE A 91 -20.04 10.48 -4.48
N LEU A 92 -20.12 9.40 -3.71
CA LEU A 92 -21.00 8.27 -3.99
C LEU A 92 -22.40 8.39 -3.38
N ASP A 93 -22.54 9.03 -2.21
CA ASP A 93 -23.82 9.16 -1.50
C ASP A 93 -24.48 10.54 -1.71
N ASP A 94 -25.81 10.60 -1.72
CA ASP A 94 -26.58 11.85 -1.91
C ASP A 94 -26.78 12.67 -0.60
N PRO A 95 -27.09 12.08 0.58
CA PRO A 95 -27.19 12.86 1.82
C PRO A 95 -25.83 13.05 2.49
N GLN A 96 -25.21 14.21 2.30
CA GLN A 96 -23.91 14.50 2.89
C GLN A 96 -23.97 14.95 4.36
N SER A 97 -23.28 14.21 5.23
CA SER A 97 -23.05 14.62 6.62
C SER A 97 -22.08 15.80 6.70
N SER A 98 -22.19 16.60 7.76
CA SER A 98 -21.27 17.73 7.97
C SER A 98 -19.83 17.27 8.24
N THR A 99 -18.82 18.07 7.86
CA THR A 99 -17.40 17.81 8.20
C THR A 99 -17.19 17.55 9.70
N ARG A 100 -17.96 18.24 10.55
CA ARG A 100 -17.91 18.06 12.00
C ARG A 100 -18.35 16.66 12.43
N HIS A 101 -19.34 16.08 11.75
CA HIS A 101 -19.78 14.71 11.98
C HIS A 101 -18.67 13.72 11.64
N TYR A 102 -18.00 13.87 10.49
CA TYR A 102 -16.90 12.99 10.12
C TYR A 102 -15.72 13.07 11.12
N CYS A 103 -15.39 14.28 11.59
CA CYS A 103 -14.34 14.45 12.61
C CYS A 103 -14.68 13.75 13.93
N SER A 104 -15.95 13.77 14.36
CA SER A 104 -16.37 13.15 15.62
C SER A 104 -16.59 11.64 15.47
N ALA A 105 -17.40 11.22 14.50
CA ALA A 105 -17.80 9.82 14.31
C ALA A 105 -16.63 8.96 13.82
N TRP A 106 -15.89 9.44 12.81
CA TRP A 106 -14.82 8.67 12.17
C TRP A 106 -13.44 9.07 12.66
N GLY A 107 -13.23 10.35 12.96
CA GLY A 107 -11.97 10.89 13.48
C GLY A 107 -11.80 10.75 14.99
N GLY A 108 -12.88 10.49 15.75
CA GLY A 108 -12.81 10.37 17.22
C GLY A 108 -12.46 11.68 17.92
N ASN A 109 -12.72 12.82 17.28
CA ASN A 109 -12.35 14.18 17.72
C ASN A 109 -10.84 14.41 17.88
N ILE A 110 -10.00 13.60 17.22
CA ILE A 110 -8.54 13.80 17.19
C ILE A 110 -8.18 15.03 16.36
N TRP A 111 -8.90 15.25 15.24
CA TRP A 111 -8.65 16.33 14.30
C TRP A 111 -9.80 17.35 14.28
N SER A 112 -9.46 18.60 13.99
CA SER A 112 -10.46 19.66 13.81
C SER A 112 -11.09 19.56 12.42
N PHE A 113 -12.30 20.12 12.28
CA PHE A 113 -12.97 20.23 10.98
C PHE A 113 -12.19 21.12 9.99
N GLU A 114 -11.38 22.08 10.49
CA GLU A 114 -10.50 22.90 9.65
C GLU A 114 -9.38 22.07 9.05
N GLN A 115 -8.76 21.20 9.85
CA GLN A 115 -7.75 20.24 9.40
C GLN A 115 -8.31 19.30 8.34
N LEU A 116 -9.52 18.77 8.57
CA LEU A 116 -10.19 17.90 7.60
C LEU A 116 -10.50 18.65 6.30
N ASN A 117 -11.18 19.81 6.37
CA ASN A 117 -11.53 20.60 5.18
C ASN A 117 -10.29 21.02 4.36
N THR A 118 -9.20 21.41 5.02
CA THR A 118 -7.95 21.74 4.33
C THR A 118 -7.35 20.52 3.65
N THR A 119 -7.36 19.37 4.31
CA THR A 119 -6.83 18.13 3.74
C THR A 119 -7.68 17.66 2.56
N GLU A 120 -9.01 17.74 2.65
CA GLU A 120 -9.91 17.46 1.54
C GLU A 120 -9.59 18.36 0.33
N ARG A 121 -9.41 19.67 0.56
CA ARG A 121 -9.03 20.60 -0.50
C ARG A 121 -7.68 20.22 -1.12
N CYS A 122 -6.66 19.92 -0.31
CA CYS A 122 -5.34 19.54 -0.82
C CYS A 122 -5.40 18.28 -1.70
N ILE A 123 -6.20 17.27 -1.32
CA ILE A 123 -6.39 16.06 -2.13
C ILE A 123 -7.07 16.44 -3.45
N MET A 124 -8.17 17.17 -3.39
CA MET A 124 -8.93 17.57 -4.57
C MET A 124 -8.11 18.42 -5.54
N GLU A 125 -7.32 19.36 -5.04
CA GLU A 125 -6.43 20.18 -5.86
C GLU A 125 -5.33 19.36 -6.52
N ASN A 126 -4.74 18.40 -5.80
CA ASN A 126 -3.72 17.51 -6.37
C ASN A 126 -4.29 16.63 -7.48
N LEU A 127 -5.52 16.15 -7.31
CA LEU A 127 -6.26 15.37 -8.33
C LEU A 127 -6.90 16.26 -9.42
N ASN A 128 -6.62 17.56 -9.43
CA ASN A 128 -7.22 18.55 -10.33
C ASN A 128 -8.76 18.51 -10.36
N TYR A 129 -9.39 18.14 -9.24
CA TYR A 129 -10.84 17.97 -9.07
C TYR A 129 -11.46 16.91 -9.99
N ARG A 130 -10.68 15.94 -10.46
CA ARG A 130 -11.14 14.87 -11.37
C ARG A 130 -11.31 13.55 -10.61
N ILE A 131 -12.44 13.35 -9.93
CA ILE A 131 -12.74 12.08 -9.23
C ILE A 131 -13.28 11.01 -10.19
N MET A 132 -14.10 11.40 -11.17
CA MET A 132 -14.84 10.47 -12.04
C MET A 132 -13.99 9.35 -12.68
N PRO A 133 -12.73 9.58 -13.13
CA PRO A 133 -11.89 8.51 -13.67
C PRO A 133 -11.62 7.36 -12.69
N PHE A 134 -11.65 7.61 -11.38
CA PHE A 134 -11.42 6.60 -10.34
C PHE A 134 -12.68 5.82 -9.98
N CYS A 135 -13.83 6.19 -10.55
CA CYS A 135 -15.11 5.50 -10.37
C CYS A 135 -15.42 4.56 -11.54
N ASP A 136 -14.48 4.39 -12.47
CA ASP A 136 -14.57 3.37 -13.51
C ASP A 136 -14.64 1.98 -12.85
N GLU A 137 -15.52 1.11 -13.35
CA GLU A 137 -15.77 -0.21 -12.77
C GLU A 137 -14.49 -1.06 -12.81
N ASP A 138 -13.74 -0.99 -13.90
CA ASP A 138 -12.49 -1.77 -14.04
C ASP A 138 -11.46 -1.35 -12.99
N VAL A 139 -11.29 -0.03 -12.80
CA VAL A 139 -10.35 0.54 -11.80
C VAL A 139 -10.78 0.18 -10.38
N LEU A 140 -12.08 0.21 -10.11
CA LEU A 140 -12.61 -0.08 -8.79
C LEU A 140 -12.49 -1.56 -8.44
N GLU A 141 -12.78 -2.46 -9.39
CA GLU A 141 -12.64 -3.91 -9.20
C GLU A 141 -11.18 -4.32 -9.04
N ASP A 142 -10.24 -3.71 -9.78
CA ASP A 142 -8.80 -3.92 -9.60
C ASP A 142 -8.38 -3.53 -8.16
N ALA A 143 -8.81 -2.37 -7.68
CA ALA A 143 -8.54 -1.94 -6.30
C ALA A 143 -9.15 -2.87 -5.25
N LYS A 144 -10.36 -3.42 -5.51
CA LYS A 144 -10.98 -4.42 -4.64
C LYS A 144 -10.17 -5.71 -4.60
N ALA A 145 -9.72 -6.20 -5.76
CA ALA A 145 -8.91 -7.39 -5.88
C ALA A 145 -7.58 -7.22 -5.12
N ASP A 146 -6.90 -6.08 -5.28
CA ASP A 146 -5.66 -5.77 -4.57
C ASP A 146 -5.84 -5.79 -3.04
N MET A 147 -6.93 -5.21 -2.54
CA MET A 147 -7.26 -5.27 -1.11
C MET A 147 -7.50 -6.71 -0.62
N GLN A 148 -8.14 -7.55 -1.43
CA GLN A 148 -8.36 -8.96 -1.10
C GLN A 148 -7.04 -9.75 -1.08
N PHE A 149 -6.16 -9.53 -2.06
CA PHE A 149 -4.86 -10.19 -2.10
C PHE A 149 -3.95 -9.72 -0.95
N ALA A 150 -4.00 -8.45 -0.57
CA ALA A 150 -3.26 -7.92 0.59
C ALA A 150 -3.69 -8.61 1.91
N MET A 151 -4.95 -9.01 2.04
CA MET A 151 -5.43 -9.78 3.20
C MET A 151 -4.80 -11.18 3.25
N LEU A 152 -4.60 -11.83 2.10
CA LEU A 152 -3.99 -13.16 2.00
C LEU A 152 -2.48 -13.16 2.25
N GLN A 153 -1.81 -12.04 1.98
CA GLN A 153 -0.36 -11.87 2.18
C GLN A 153 0.04 -11.40 3.60
N GLY A 154 -0.92 -11.33 4.54
CA GLY A 154 -0.64 -11.07 5.96
C GLY A 154 0.35 -12.07 6.58
N PRO A 155 0.97 -11.71 7.71
CA PRO A 155 2.42 -11.80 7.96
C PRO A 155 3.03 -13.18 7.64
N HIS A 156 3.37 -13.38 6.36
CA HIS A 156 4.26 -14.47 5.92
C HIS A 156 5.49 -13.88 5.21
N TYR A 157 6.07 -12.85 5.83
CA TYR A 157 7.48 -12.57 5.64
C TYR A 157 8.21 -13.27 6.79
N HIS A 158 8.89 -14.39 6.48
CA HIS A 158 9.84 -15.15 7.32
C HIS A 158 9.48 -16.61 7.71
N ALA A 159 9.22 -17.45 6.71
CA ALA A 159 9.40 -18.92 6.71
C ALA A 159 9.18 -19.29 5.23
N ASP A 160 10.11 -19.74 4.39
CA ASP A 160 11.26 -20.60 4.55
C ASP A 160 12.25 -20.28 3.42
N ILE A 161 13.44 -19.79 3.73
CA ILE A 161 14.66 -20.08 2.96
C ILE A 161 15.78 -20.26 3.98
N TYR A 162 15.64 -21.28 4.84
CA TYR A 162 16.81 -22.09 5.13
C TYR A 162 16.86 -23.05 3.94
N GLU A 163 17.81 -22.86 3.03
CA GLU A 163 18.11 -23.87 2.04
C GLU A 163 18.44 -25.15 2.82
N ASP A 164 17.61 -26.18 2.61
CA ASP A 164 17.89 -27.56 3.00
C ASP A 164 19.30 -27.89 2.51
N GLU A 165 20.23 -28.08 3.44
CA GLU A 165 21.50 -28.71 3.13
C GLU A 165 21.21 -30.13 2.63
N ASP A 166 21.62 -30.38 1.39
CA ASP A 166 21.55 -31.67 0.68
C ASP A 166 21.80 -32.88 1.60
N PRO A 167 20.91 -33.89 1.64
CA PRO A 167 21.24 -35.14 2.28
C PRO A 167 22.26 -35.91 1.42
N TYR A 168 23.49 -35.95 1.91
CA TYR A 168 24.57 -36.84 1.46
C TYR A 168 24.05 -38.27 1.17
N GLN A 169 24.01 -38.67 -0.10
CA GLN A 169 23.86 -40.09 -0.50
C GLN A 169 25.23 -40.79 -0.39
N PRO A 170 25.37 -41.88 0.39
CA PRO A 170 26.52 -42.76 0.26
C PRO A 170 26.26 -43.82 -0.82
N ALA A 171 27.29 -43.98 -1.65
CA ALA A 171 27.34 -44.81 -2.84
C ALA A 171 27.03 -46.30 -2.64
N GLU A 172 26.47 -46.89 -3.69
CA GLU A 172 26.17 -48.31 -3.85
C GLU A 172 27.41 -49.21 -3.75
N VAL A 173 27.26 -50.37 -3.10
CA VAL A 173 28.16 -51.52 -3.28
C VAL A 173 27.33 -52.80 -3.42
N ASN A 174 27.41 -53.41 -4.60
CA ASN A 174 26.71 -54.62 -5.05
C ASN A 174 27.05 -55.89 -4.23
N ALA A 175 26.04 -56.74 -3.99
CA ALA A 175 26.17 -58.21 -4.02
C ALA A 175 24.78 -58.92 -4.11
N TYR A 176 24.59 -59.68 -5.19
CA TYR A 176 23.48 -60.59 -5.60
C TYR A 176 23.07 -61.69 -4.58
N PRO A 177 22.11 -62.62 -4.87
CA PRO A 177 20.75 -62.54 -5.46
C PRO A 177 19.64 -63.31 -4.65
N SER A 178 18.36 -63.09 -5.03
CA SER A 178 17.05 -63.81 -4.85
C SER A 178 17.00 -65.23 -4.22
N PRO A 179 15.86 -65.76 -3.66
CA PRO A 179 14.51 -65.66 -4.23
C PRO A 179 13.24 -65.76 -3.31
N ASP A 180 12.09 -65.48 -3.93
CA ASP A 180 10.86 -66.32 -3.96
C ASP A 180 9.54 -65.82 -3.32
N SER A 181 8.48 -66.13 -4.09
CA SER A 181 7.08 -66.38 -3.74
C SER A 181 6.03 -65.25 -3.73
N SER A 182 5.14 -65.33 -4.74
CA SER A 182 3.65 -65.24 -4.69
C SER A 182 2.99 -63.91 -4.23
N SER A 183 1.93 -63.36 -4.81
CA SER A 183 0.94 -63.83 -5.80
C SER A 183 -0.16 -62.76 -5.96
N LEU A 184 -0.75 -62.68 -7.18
CA LEU A 184 -2.12 -62.24 -7.57
C LEU A 184 -2.39 -60.73 -7.68
N ASP A 185 -2.62 -60.23 -8.91
CA ASP A 185 -3.91 -59.97 -9.60
C ASP A 185 -4.63 -58.74 -9.00
N GLU A 186 -5.04 -57.71 -9.74
CA GLU A 186 -5.82 -57.76 -10.97
C GLU A 186 -5.61 -56.49 -11.83
N SER A 187 -5.86 -56.66 -13.12
CA SER A 187 -5.72 -55.67 -14.20
C SER A 187 -6.91 -54.73 -14.28
N VAL A 188 -6.72 -53.51 -14.80
CA VAL A 188 -7.50 -52.98 -15.95
C VAL A 188 -6.82 -51.73 -16.52
N GLU A 189 -6.45 -51.82 -17.80
CA GLU A 189 -5.93 -50.78 -18.67
C GLU A 189 -7.03 -49.81 -19.12
N SER A 190 -6.66 -48.55 -19.41
CA SER A 190 -7.12 -47.85 -20.62
C SER A 190 -6.29 -46.58 -20.84
N LEU A 191 -5.32 -46.67 -21.76
CA LEU A 191 -4.67 -45.54 -22.43
C LEU A 191 -5.65 -44.86 -23.39
N CYS A 192 -5.51 -43.54 -23.55
CA CYS A 192 -5.51 -42.87 -24.85
C CYS A 192 -4.53 -41.68 -24.78
N GLU A 193 -3.37 -41.83 -25.42
CA GLU A 193 -2.44 -40.76 -25.76
C GLU A 193 -3.05 -39.86 -26.85
N GLU A 194 -2.82 -38.54 -26.79
CA GLU A 194 -2.65 -37.77 -28.02
C GLU A 194 -1.63 -36.63 -27.81
N THR A 195 -0.61 -36.67 -28.65
CA THR A 195 0.55 -35.78 -28.77
C THR A 195 0.24 -34.54 -29.61
N ILE A 196 0.80 -33.37 -29.26
CA ILE A 196 1.30 -32.27 -30.14
C ILE A 196 2.21 -31.40 -29.25
N SER A 197 3.53 -31.53 -29.31
CA SER A 197 4.49 -30.65 -30.04
C SER A 197 4.27 -29.14 -29.86
N ASP A 198 5.15 -28.47 -29.11
CA ASP A 198 6.00 -27.42 -29.69
C ASP A 198 7.19 -27.05 -28.78
N LYS A 199 8.37 -26.92 -29.42
CA LYS A 199 9.65 -26.50 -28.84
C LYS A 199 9.93 -25.05 -29.25
N CYS A 200 10.30 -24.17 -28.31
CA CYS A 200 11.27 -23.05 -28.48
C CYS A 200 11.28 -22.24 -27.16
N GLY A 201 12.36 -21.75 -26.56
CA GLY A 201 13.79 -21.69 -26.87
C GLY A 201 14.53 -21.25 -25.60
N LYS A 202 15.83 -21.56 -25.53
CA LYS A 202 16.72 -21.26 -24.40
C LYS A 202 17.18 -19.79 -24.45
N ALA A 203 17.02 -19.05 -23.36
CA ALA A 203 17.63 -17.72 -23.19
C ALA A 203 19.08 -17.86 -22.71
N MET A 204 19.99 -17.15 -23.37
CA MET A 204 21.43 -17.13 -23.10
C MET A 204 21.77 -15.83 -22.37
N VAL A 205 22.27 -15.94 -21.13
CA VAL A 205 22.68 -14.80 -20.30
C VAL A 205 24.12 -14.41 -20.65
N GLY A 206 24.30 -13.21 -21.20
CA GLY A 206 25.60 -12.61 -21.46
C GLY A 206 26.06 -11.75 -20.28
N LEU A 207 27.09 -12.20 -19.57
CA LEU A 207 27.86 -11.42 -18.61
C LEU A 207 28.82 -10.49 -19.36
N GLY A 208 28.80 -9.20 -19.01
CA GLY A 208 29.71 -8.20 -19.56
C GLY A 208 29.92 -7.04 -18.59
N LEU A 209 30.77 -7.27 -17.59
CA LEU A 209 31.40 -6.22 -16.78
C LEU A 209 32.42 -5.48 -17.63
N SER A 210 32.41 -4.14 -17.62
CA SER A 210 33.64 -3.37 -17.76
C SER A 210 33.49 -1.98 -17.13
N LEU A 211 34.56 -1.59 -16.43
CA LEU A 211 34.67 -0.46 -15.52
C LEU A 211 34.98 0.87 -16.26
N THR A 212 34.64 1.97 -15.58
CA THR A 212 34.97 3.43 -15.68
C THR A 212 36.35 3.80 -16.28
N PRO A 213 36.67 5.09 -16.66
CA PRO A 213 36.24 6.33 -15.99
C PRO A 213 36.06 7.65 -16.80
N ASP A 214 35.37 8.59 -16.14
CA ASP A 214 35.60 10.05 -15.97
C ASP A 214 36.39 10.84 -17.03
N GLU A 215 35.77 11.86 -17.63
CA GLU A 215 36.41 13.17 -17.87
C GLU A 215 35.38 14.30 -18.11
N THR A 216 35.79 15.50 -17.70
CA THR A 216 35.02 16.74 -17.44
C THR A 216 34.87 17.61 -18.70
N PRO A 217 33.86 18.50 -18.85
CA PRO A 217 33.72 19.36 -20.04
C PRO A 217 34.60 20.62 -19.99
N PRO A 218 35.04 21.16 -21.16
CA PRO A 218 35.67 22.46 -21.22
C PRO A 218 34.69 23.60 -21.58
N SER A 219 34.78 24.66 -20.77
CA SER A 219 34.65 26.13 -20.98
C SER A 219 33.69 26.68 -22.03
#